data_AF-A0A7W3Z5N8-F1
#
_entry.id   AF-A0A7W3Z5N8-F1
#
_cell.length_a   1.000
_cell.length_b   1.000
_cell.length_c   1.000
_cell.angle_alpha   90.00
_cell.angle_beta   90.00
_cell.angle_gamma   90.00
#
_symmetry.space_group_name_H-M   'P 1'
#
loop_
_entity.id
_entity.type
_entity.pdbx_description
1 polymer ?
#
loop_
_entity_poly.entity_id
_entity_poly.type
_entity_poly.pdbx_seq_one_letter_code
_entity_poly.pdbx_strand_id
1 'polypeptide(L)'
;MYLKSINNKSIYLQTIYFIVNFLSLILVCFMVIYFFFECSDRQHKQIKKDVLGYKTVLNSQYNLQNKVDTLYYYMSLLNTGKVHNDRFLEQYIAKQIQEIKNLVESDKDGDFNYYRLLFTQLDSLLVLKNQLIQTNSEEALALKDLNECLNRFKTLQTELNEDPLRKFNTK
;
A
#
# COMPACT_ATOMS: atom_id res chain seq x y z
N MET A 1 -95.29 -6.33 -17.76
CA MET A 1 -95.33 -6.23 -16.29
C MET A 1 -93.89 -6.20 -15.79
N TYR A 2 -93.39 -5.02 -15.41
CA TYR A 2 -92.00 -4.84 -15.02
C TYR A 2 -91.84 -5.21 -13.54
N LEU A 3 -91.34 -6.43 -13.26
CA LEU A 3 -91.06 -6.88 -11.90
C LEU A 3 -89.83 -6.13 -11.37
N LYS A 4 -90.05 -4.96 -10.76
CA LYS A 4 -89.02 -4.22 -10.03
C LYS A 4 -88.79 -4.94 -8.70
N SER A 5 -87.63 -5.57 -8.54
CA SER A 5 -87.32 -6.31 -7.31
C SER A 5 -87.28 -5.36 -6.10
N ILE A 6 -87.98 -5.74 -5.03
CA ILE A 6 -88.13 -4.95 -3.79
C ILE A 6 -86.77 -4.70 -3.12
N ASN A 7 -85.76 -5.53 -3.45
CA ASN A 7 -84.44 -5.50 -2.85
C ASN A 7 -83.34 -4.91 -3.76
N ASN A 8 -83.71 -4.25 -4.87
CA ASN A 8 -82.75 -3.73 -5.85
C ASN A 8 -81.70 -2.78 -5.25
N LYS A 9 -82.07 -2.01 -4.22
CA LYS A 9 -81.17 -1.06 -3.55
C LYS A 9 -80.07 -1.76 -2.75
N SER A 10 -80.38 -2.85 -2.06
CA SER A 10 -79.37 -3.60 -1.27
C SER A 10 -78.44 -4.40 -2.17
N ILE A 11 -78.96 -4.99 -3.25
CA ILE A 11 -78.17 -5.69 -4.28
C ILE A 11 -77.17 -4.72 -4.94
N TYR A 12 -77.62 -3.52 -5.30
CA TYR A 12 -76.75 -2.49 -5.87
C TYR A 12 -75.66 -2.05 -4.90
N LEU A 13 -76.00 -1.90 -3.62
CA LEU A 13 -75.06 -1.48 -2.57
C LEU A 13 -74.00 -2.55 -2.29
N GLN A 14 -74.39 -3.83 -2.25
CA GLN A 14 -73.46 -4.96 -2.15
C GLN A 14 -72.57 -5.09 -3.39
N THR A 15 -73.12 -4.86 -4.58
CA THR A 15 -72.36 -4.86 -5.84
C THR A 15 -71.31 -3.75 -5.86
N ILE A 16 -71.65 -2.54 -5.38
CA ILE A 16 -70.68 -1.45 -5.21
C ILE A 16 -69.58 -1.85 -4.22
N TYR A 17 -69.94 -2.42 -3.08
CA TYR A 17 -68.95 -2.84 -2.08
C TYR A 17 -67.98 -3.90 -2.64
N PHE A 18 -68.49 -4.83 -3.45
CA PHE A 18 -67.67 -5.81 -4.17
C PHE A 18 -66.73 -5.13 -5.17
N ILE A 19 -67.25 -4.19 -5.99
CA ILE A 19 -66.45 -3.46 -6.98
C ILE A 19 -65.33 -2.64 -6.31
N VAL A 20 -65.63 -1.94 -5.22
CA VAL A 20 -64.63 -1.15 -4.48
C VAL A 20 -63.54 -2.04 -3.90
N ASN A 21 -63.91 -3.17 -3.28
CA ASN A 21 -62.92 -4.12 -2.76
C ASN A 21 -62.08 -4.75 -3.88
N PHE A 22 -62.69 -5.08 -5.01
CA PHE A 22 -62.00 -5.64 -6.17
C PHE A 22 -61.01 -4.63 -6.78
N LEU A 23 -61.41 -3.37 -6.92
CA LEU A 23 -60.53 -2.30 -7.40
C LEU A 23 -59.39 -2.01 -6.42
N SER A 24 -59.67 -2.02 -5.11
CA SER A 24 -58.66 -1.89 -4.07
C SER A 24 -57.61 -3.00 -4.17
N LEU A 25 -58.05 -4.25 -4.34
CA LEU A 25 -57.15 -5.39 -4.50
C LEU A 25 -56.24 -5.23 -5.73
N ILE A 26 -56.82 -4.84 -6.88
CA ILE A 26 -56.06 -4.58 -8.10
C ILE A 26 -55.00 -3.49 -7.86
N LEU A 27 -55.38 -2.38 -7.22
CA LEU A 27 -54.48 -1.27 -6.95
C LEU A 27 -53.33 -1.71 -6.03
N VAL A 28 -53.61 -2.48 -4.98
CA VAL A 28 -52.60 -3.05 -4.09
C VAL A 28 -51.63 -3.95 -4.87
N CYS A 29 -52.12 -4.83 -5.75
CA CYS A 29 -51.28 -5.67 -6.58
C CYS A 29 -50.34 -4.84 -7.48
N PHE A 30 -50.85 -3.78 -8.12
CA PHE A 30 -50.03 -2.88 -8.93
C PHE A 30 -48.99 -2.13 -8.09
N MET A 31 -49.35 -1.67 -6.89
CA MET A 31 -48.43 -0.99 -5.98
C MET A 31 -47.27 -1.91 -5.59
N VAL A 32 -47.54 -3.16 -5.22
CA VAL A 32 -46.47 -4.12 -4.86
C VAL A 32 -45.47 -4.30 -5.99
N ILE A 33 -45.96 -4.47 -7.23
CA ILE A 33 -45.09 -4.61 -8.41
C ILE A 33 -44.29 -3.33 -8.65
N TYR A 34 -44.92 -2.16 -8.56
CA TYR A 34 -44.27 -0.87 -8.73
C TYR A 34 -43.15 -0.65 -7.70
N PHE A 35 -43.45 -0.85 -6.41
CA PHE A 35 -42.46 -0.73 -5.34
C PHE A 35 -41.34 -1.74 -5.49
N PHE A 36 -41.63 -2.95 -5.98
CA PHE A 36 -40.59 -3.95 -6.25
C PHE A 36 -39.60 -3.46 -7.31
N PHE A 37 -40.08 -2.93 -8.44
CA PHE A 37 -39.20 -2.38 -9.48
C PHE A 37 -38.38 -1.18 -9.00
N GLU A 38 -39.01 -0.23 -8.33
CA GLU A 38 -38.32 0.95 -7.78
C GLU A 38 -37.25 0.55 -6.75
N CYS A 39 -37.57 -0.41 -5.87
CA CYS A 39 -36.63 -0.92 -4.88
C CYS A 39 -35.48 -1.68 -5.56
N SER A 40 -35.77 -2.48 -6.58
CA SER A 40 -34.75 -3.20 -7.35
C SER A 40 -33.79 -2.25 -8.07
N ASP A 41 -34.29 -1.18 -8.69
CA ASP A 41 -33.44 -0.22 -9.40
C ASP A 41 -32.53 0.55 -8.42
N ARG A 42 -33.07 0.98 -7.27
CA ARG A 42 -32.29 1.62 -6.21
C ARG A 42 -31.21 0.69 -5.65
N GLN A 43 -31.55 -0.55 -5.35
CA GLN A 43 -30.61 -1.54 -4.86
C GLN A 43 -29.52 -1.84 -5.89
N HIS A 44 -29.89 -2.01 -7.16
CA HIS A 44 -28.93 -2.26 -8.23
C HIS A 44 -27.94 -1.10 -8.39
N LYS A 45 -28.42 0.15 -8.32
CA LYS A 45 -27.57 1.35 -8.36
C LYS A 45 -26.60 1.41 -7.18
N GLN A 46 -27.06 1.11 -5.97
CA GLN A 46 -26.20 1.05 -4.79
C GLN A 46 -25.13 -0.04 -4.91
N ILE A 47 -25.53 -1.27 -5.22
CA ILE A 47 -24.60 -2.40 -5.41
C ILE A 47 -23.58 -2.08 -6.50
N LYS A 48 -24.01 -1.49 -7.62
CA LYS A 48 -23.10 -1.10 -8.70
C LYS A 48 -22.07 -0.07 -8.23
N LYS A 49 -22.48 0.89 -7.41
CA LYS A 49 -21.58 1.89 -6.82
C LYS A 49 -20.57 1.22 -5.89
N ASP A 50 -21.02 0.32 -5.03
CA ASP A 50 -20.17 -0.38 -4.07
C ASP A 50 -19.19 -1.33 -4.78
N VAL A 51 -19.64 -2.03 -5.83
CA VAL A 51 -18.77 -2.87 -6.67
C VAL A 51 -17.73 -2.04 -7.41
N LEU A 52 -18.09 -0.85 -7.91
CA LEU A 52 -17.12 0.05 -8.54
C LEU A 52 -16.08 0.54 -7.52
N GLY A 53 -16.51 0.98 -6.34
CA GLY A 53 -15.60 1.38 -5.26
C GLY A 53 -14.67 0.24 -4.83
N TYR A 54 -15.20 -0.97 -4.68
CA TYR A 54 -14.40 -2.15 -4.37
C TYR A 54 -13.39 -2.46 -5.48
N LYS A 55 -13.79 -2.39 -6.76
CA LYS A 55 -12.89 -2.62 -7.90
C LYS A 55 -11.78 -1.57 -7.97
N THR A 56 -12.05 -0.31 -7.65
CA THR A 56 -11.02 0.74 -7.65
C THR A 56 -9.97 0.47 -6.59
N VAL A 57 -10.38 0.13 -5.37
CA VAL A 57 -9.46 -0.23 -4.27
C VAL A 57 -8.65 -1.48 -4.62
N LEU A 58 -9.31 -2.52 -5.14
CA LEU A 58 -8.65 -3.76 -5.53
C LEU A 58 -7.62 -3.54 -6.64
N ASN A 59 -7.92 -2.71 -7.64
CA ASN A 59 -6.98 -2.39 -8.71
C ASN A 59 -5.76 -1.63 -8.19
N SER A 60 -5.97 -0.67 -7.28
CA SER A 60 -4.88 0.02 -6.58
C SER A 60 -4.03 -0.96 -5.77
N GLN A 61 -4.66 -1.93 -5.09
CA GLN A 61 -3.94 -2.97 -4.36
C GLN A 61 -3.08 -3.86 -5.27
N TYR A 62 -3.59 -4.29 -6.43
CA TYR A 62 -2.79 -5.08 -7.39
C TYR A 62 -1.58 -4.30 -7.92
N ASN A 63 -1.75 -3.01 -8.22
CA ASN A 63 -0.63 -2.17 -8.65
C ASN A 63 0.43 -2.04 -7.55
N LEU A 64 -0.02 -1.85 -6.31
CA LEU A 64 0.86 -1.77 -5.14
C LEU A 64 1.61 -3.08 -4.90
N GLN A 65 0.92 -4.21 -5.00
CA GLN A 65 1.50 -5.55 -4.87
C GLN A 65 2.62 -5.76 -5.89
N ASN A 66 2.39 -5.45 -7.17
CA ASN A 66 3.41 -5.62 -8.21
C ASN A 66 4.65 -4.76 -7.94
N LYS A 67 4.48 -3.53 -7.43
CA LYS A 67 5.59 -2.66 -7.01
C LYS A 67 6.36 -3.25 -5.84
N VAL A 68 5.67 -3.81 -4.85
CA VAL A 68 6.26 -4.47 -3.67
C VAL A 68 7.04 -5.73 -4.08
N ASP A 69 6.48 -6.57 -4.95
CA ASP A 69 7.14 -7.79 -5.43
C ASP A 69 8.41 -7.45 -6.22
N THR A 70 8.34 -6.42 -7.05
CA THR A 70 9.50 -5.90 -7.79
C THR A 70 10.57 -5.35 -6.84
N LEU A 71 10.17 -4.62 -5.80
CA LEU A 71 11.07 -4.12 -4.78
C LEU A 71 11.74 -5.27 -4.01
N TYR A 72 10.98 -6.30 -3.63
CA TYR A 72 11.49 -7.50 -2.97
C TYR A 72 12.51 -8.22 -3.85
N TYR A 73 12.24 -8.34 -5.15
CA TYR A 73 13.21 -8.89 -6.10
C TYR A 73 14.53 -8.12 -6.10
N TYR A 74 14.49 -6.78 -6.15
CA TYR A 74 15.71 -5.97 -6.09
C TYR A 74 16.44 -6.09 -4.75
N MET A 75 15.72 -6.15 -3.63
CA MET A 75 16.33 -6.43 -2.33
C MET A 75 17.00 -7.81 -2.29
N SER A 76 16.43 -8.82 -2.94
CA SER A 76 17.00 -10.16 -3.00
C SER A 76 18.30 -10.24 -3.81
N LEU A 77 18.51 -9.30 -4.73
CA LEU A 77 19.73 -9.20 -5.53
C LEU A 77 20.88 -8.52 -4.78
N LEU A 78 20.58 -7.81 -3.70
CA LEU A 78 21.58 -7.10 -2.91
C LEU A 78 22.64 -8.07 -2.36
N ASN A 79 23.92 -7.72 -2.50
CA ASN A 79 25.04 -8.51 -1.96
C ASN A 79 25.14 -9.96 -2.52
N THR A 80 24.48 -10.24 -3.65
CA THR A 80 24.59 -11.54 -4.33
C THR A 80 25.70 -11.58 -5.39
N GLY A 81 26.37 -10.45 -5.64
CA GLY A 81 27.40 -10.32 -6.69
C GLY A 81 26.86 -10.43 -8.13
N LYS A 82 25.54 -10.55 -8.30
CA LYS A 82 24.87 -10.65 -9.61
C LYS A 82 24.63 -9.30 -10.28
N VAL A 83 25.02 -8.21 -9.63
CA VAL A 83 24.76 -6.83 -10.06
C VAL A 83 26.06 -6.06 -10.11
N HIS A 84 26.25 -5.24 -11.15
CA HIS A 84 27.53 -4.58 -11.43
C HIS A 84 27.89 -3.50 -10.40
N ASN A 85 26.90 -2.92 -9.72
CA ASN A 85 27.10 -1.88 -8.72
C ASN A 85 26.02 -1.97 -7.63
N ASP A 86 26.38 -2.57 -6.49
CA ASP A 86 25.50 -2.70 -5.33
C ASP A 86 25.07 -1.33 -4.78
N ARG A 87 25.95 -0.32 -4.82
CA ARG A 87 25.65 1.03 -4.31
C ARG A 87 24.56 1.74 -5.13
N PHE A 88 24.55 1.52 -6.44
CA PHE A 88 23.48 2.03 -7.30
C PHE A 88 22.15 1.33 -7.00
N LEU A 89 22.19 0.00 -6.82
CA LEU A 89 21.01 -0.78 -6.48
C LEU A 89 20.41 -0.36 -5.14
N GLU A 90 21.25 -0.06 -4.14
CA GLU A 90 20.82 0.49 -2.85
C GLU A 90 20.08 1.81 -2.98
N GLN A 91 20.64 2.77 -3.73
CA GLN A 91 20.00 4.06 -3.97
C GLN A 91 18.67 3.90 -4.72
N TYR A 92 18.62 2.99 -5.68
CA TYR A 92 17.42 2.68 -6.43
C TYR A 92 16.32 2.08 -5.53
N ILE A 93 16.66 1.12 -4.67
CA ILE A 93 15.75 0.53 -3.68
C ILE A 93 15.20 1.58 -2.72
N ALA A 94 16.07 2.45 -2.18
CA ALA A 94 15.66 3.52 -1.27
C ALA A 94 14.66 4.49 -1.94
N LYS A 95 14.93 4.88 -3.20
CA LYS A 95 14.02 5.72 -3.98
C LYS A 95 12.66 5.04 -4.22
N GLN A 96 12.67 3.75 -4.58
CA GLN A 96 11.44 2.99 -4.81
C GLN A 96 10.59 2.85 -3.55
N ILE A 97 11.22 2.63 -2.38
CA ILE A 97 10.52 2.60 -1.08
C ILE A 97 9.83 3.94 -0.82
N GLN A 98 10.52 5.06 -1.05
CA GLN A 98 9.97 6.39 -0.82
C GLN A 98 8.85 6.74 -1.81
N GLU A 99 8.95 6.33 -3.07
CA GLU A 99 7.88 6.50 -4.06
C GLU A 99 6.62 5.71 -3.67
N ILE A 100 6.77 4.46 -3.22
CA ILE A 100 5.62 3.65 -2.77
C ILE A 100 5.00 4.24 -1.50
N LYS A 101 5.81 4.71 -0.56
CA LYS A 101 5.34 5.41 0.65
C LYS A 101 4.50 6.64 0.30
N ASN A 102 4.99 7.49 -0.61
CA ASN A 102 4.27 8.69 -1.05
C ASN A 102 2.93 8.33 -1.73
N LEU A 103 2.88 7.24 -2.51
CA LEU A 103 1.64 6.76 -3.12
C LEU A 103 0.62 6.34 -2.05
N VAL A 104 1.06 5.58 -1.05
CA VAL A 104 0.20 5.10 0.06
C VAL A 104 -0.22 6.23 1.01
N GLU A 105 0.61 7.26 1.19
CA GLU A 105 0.28 8.45 1.98
C GLU A 105 -0.67 9.40 1.24
N SER A 106 -0.54 9.51 -0.09
CA SER A 106 -1.46 10.30 -0.91
C SER A 106 -2.88 9.75 -0.92
N ASP A 107 -3.05 8.46 -0.62
CA ASP A 107 -4.35 7.82 -0.55
C ASP A 107 -5.07 8.21 0.74
N LYS A 108 -6.06 9.10 0.59
CA LYS A 108 -6.77 9.75 1.71
C LYS A 108 -7.79 8.84 2.39
N ASP A 109 -8.21 7.78 1.72
CA ASP A 109 -9.34 6.95 2.15
C ASP A 109 -8.97 5.89 3.20
N GLY A 110 -7.68 5.76 3.56
CA GLY A 110 -7.25 4.90 4.66
C GLY A 110 -7.29 3.39 4.37
N ASP A 111 -7.61 3.01 3.12
CA ASP A 111 -7.76 1.62 2.67
C ASP A 111 -6.45 0.80 2.71
N PHE A 112 -5.29 1.46 2.89
CA PHE A 112 -3.96 0.85 2.81
C PHE A 112 -3.19 0.83 4.13
N ASN A 113 -3.87 0.79 5.28
CA ASN A 113 -3.22 0.83 6.61
C ASN A 113 -2.13 -0.23 6.83
N TYR A 114 -2.32 -1.46 6.32
CA TYR A 114 -1.29 -2.51 6.44
C TYR A 114 -0.02 -2.19 5.64
N TYR A 115 -0.17 -1.63 4.43
CA TYR A 115 0.97 -1.19 3.65
C TYR A 115 1.66 0.01 4.30
N ARG A 116 0.91 0.95 4.88
CA ARG A 116 1.49 2.07 5.66
C ARG A 116 2.38 1.56 6.78
N LEU A 117 1.90 0.62 7.58
CA LEU A 117 2.67 0.03 8.67
C LEU A 117 3.95 -0.63 8.15
N LEU A 118 3.84 -1.44 7.10
CA LEU A 118 4.97 -2.14 6.49
C LEU A 118 6.04 -1.16 5.97
N PHE A 119 5.64 -0.12 5.24
CA PHE A 119 6.60 0.86 4.72
C PHE A 119 7.21 1.73 5.82
N THR A 120 6.48 1.99 6.89
CA THR A 120 7.02 2.72 8.06
C THR A 120 8.11 1.90 8.77
N GLN A 121 7.93 0.58 8.88
CA GLN A 121 8.95 -0.33 9.43
C GLN A 121 10.16 -0.48 8.49
N LEU A 122 9.95 -0.51 7.18
CA LEU A 122 11.04 -0.50 6.20
C LEU A 122 11.90 0.77 6.29
N ASP A 123 11.27 1.92 6.53
CA ASP A 123 11.97 3.20 6.68
C ASP A 123 12.89 3.21 7.91
N SER A 124 12.41 2.71 9.05
CA SER A 124 13.24 2.62 10.26
C SER A 124 14.41 1.65 10.10
N LEU A 125 14.21 0.54 9.37
CA LEU A 125 15.28 -0.40 9.02
C LEU A 125 16.33 0.22 8.06
N LEU A 126 15.88 1.02 7.09
CA LEU A 126 16.79 1.76 6.20
C LEU A 126 17.64 2.78 6.97
N VAL A 127 17.03 3.53 7.89
CA VAL A 127 17.76 4.48 8.76
C VAL A 127 18.81 3.74 9.57
N LEU A 128 18.45 2.61 10.18
CA LEU A 128 19.38 1.79 10.94
C LEU A 128 20.54 1.26 10.07
N LYS A 129 20.26 0.82 8.84
CA LYS A 129 21.30 0.37 7.90
C LYS A 129 22.26 1.51 7.54
N ASN A 130 21.75 2.71 7.31
CA ASN A 130 22.60 3.87 7.02
C ASN A 130 23.51 4.22 8.20
N GLN A 131 22.98 4.16 9.42
CA GLN A 131 23.78 4.35 10.63
C GLN A 131 24.89 3.30 10.75
N LEU A 132 24.59 2.03 10.48
CA LEU A 132 25.58 0.95 10.48
C LEU A 132 26.70 1.18 9.46
N ILE A 133 26.35 1.61 8.24
CA ILE A 133 27.32 1.92 7.19
C ILE A 133 28.24 3.06 7.64
N GLN A 134 27.68 4.10 8.27
CA GLN A 134 28.46 5.21 8.79
C GLN A 134 29.44 4.73 9.87
N THR A 135 28.98 3.97 10.87
CA THR A 135 29.84 3.43 11.93
C THR A 135 30.95 2.53 11.39
N ASN A 136 30.63 1.64 10.44
CA ASN A 136 31.64 0.80 9.78
C ASN A 136 32.68 1.64 9.01
N SER A 137 32.25 2.75 8.39
CA SER A 137 33.18 3.66 7.71
C SER A 137 34.11 4.38 8.69
N GLU A 138 33.60 4.78 9.86
CA GLU A 138 34.38 5.40 10.93
C GLU A 138 35.39 4.40 11.52
N GLU A 139 34.99 3.14 11.72
CA GLU A 139 35.89 2.07 12.17
C GLU A 139 37.01 1.82 11.15
N ALA A 140 36.67 1.74 9.85
CA ALA A 140 37.66 1.55 8.79
C ALA A 140 38.66 2.72 8.71
N LEU A 141 38.20 3.95 8.92
CA LEU A 141 39.08 5.13 9.00
C LEU A 141 39.98 5.07 10.23
N ALA A 142 39.44 4.73 11.41
CA ALA A 142 40.23 4.59 12.63
C ALA A 142 41.30 3.49 12.52
N LEU A 143 40.98 2.34 11.90
CA LEU A 143 41.95 1.28 11.62
C LEU A 143 43.03 1.73 10.64
N LYS A 144 42.67 2.51 9.62
CA LYS A 144 43.62 3.09 8.67
C LYS A 144 44.58 4.05 9.38
N ASP A 145 44.05 4.96 10.19
CA ASP A 145 44.85 5.92 10.95
C ASP A 145 45.78 5.23 11.95
N LEU A 146 45.30 4.19 12.63
CA LEU A 146 46.12 3.35 13.51
C LEU A 146 47.28 2.69 12.75
N ASN A 147 47.00 2.09 11.58
CA ASN A 147 48.02 1.48 10.74
C ASN A 147 49.03 2.50 10.22
N GLU A 148 48.59 3.71 9.87
CA GLU A 148 49.48 4.78 9.47
C GLU A 148 50.40 5.22 10.61
N CYS A 149 49.86 5.38 11.83
CA CYS A 149 50.64 5.66 13.03
C CYS A 149 51.67 4.56 13.33
N LEU A 150 51.27 3.29 13.25
CA LEU A 150 52.17 2.14 13.44
C LEU A 150 53.29 2.10 12.39
N ASN A 151 52.97 2.39 11.13
CA ASN A 151 53.96 2.45 10.06
C ASN A 151 54.94 3.61 10.27
N ARG A 152 54.44 4.80 10.62
CA ARG A 152 55.28 5.96 10.97
C ARG A 152 56.22 5.65 12.14
N PHE A 153 55.71 5.01 13.18
CA PHE A 153 56.51 4.58 14.34
C PHE A 153 57.59 3.58 13.95
N LYS A 154 57.28 2.59 13.10
CA LYS A 154 58.28 1.63 12.58
C LYS A 154 59.37 2.34 11.80
N THR A 155 59.04 3.25 10.88
CA THR A 155 60.02 4.03 10.12
C THR A 155 60.94 4.83 11.03
N LEU A 156 60.39 5.56 12.01
CA LEU A 156 61.17 6.32 12.99
C LEU A 156 62.10 5.40 13.80
N GLN A 157 61.62 4.22 14.21
CA GLN A 157 62.43 3.27 14.96
C GLN A 157 63.60 2.72 14.11
N THR A 158 63.41 2.49 12.82
CA THR A 158 64.51 2.15 11.90
C THR A 158 65.50 3.31 11.72
N GLU A 159 65.02 4.55 11.61
CA GLU A 159 65.88 5.73 11.46
C GLU A 159 66.70 6.03 12.72
N LEU A 160 66.12 5.86 13.92
CA LEU A 160 66.85 6.01 15.18
C LEU A 160 67.83 4.86 15.46
N ASN A 161 67.60 3.66 14.91
CA ASN A 161 68.53 2.53 15.02
C ASN A 161 69.69 2.60 13.99
N GLU A 162 69.60 3.45 12.97
CA GLU A 162 70.76 3.78 12.13
C GLU A 162 71.71 4.70 12.91
N ASP A 163 72.77 4.13 13.46
CA ASP A 163 73.83 4.87 14.15
C ASP A 163 74.44 5.94 13.21
N PRO A 164 74.25 7.25 13.49
CA PRO A 164 74.68 8.32 12.60
C PRO A 164 76.20 8.35 12.40
N LEU A 165 76.96 7.77 13.32
CA LEU A 165 78.42 7.68 13.24
C LEU A 165 78.94 6.71 12.18
N ARG A 166 78.10 5.79 11.67
CA ARG A 166 78.53 4.78 10.69
C ARG A 166 78.67 5.35 9.27
N LYS A 167 77.97 6.44 8.92
CA LYS A 167 78.04 7.07 7.58
C LYS A 167 79.18 8.09 7.43
N PHE A 168 79.85 8.49 8.52
CA PHE A 168 80.96 9.45 8.49
C PHE A 168 82.36 8.81 8.42
N ASN A 169 82.46 7.47 8.39
CA ASN A 169 83.76 6.78 8.47
C ASN A 169 84.20 6.06 7.18
N THR A 170 83.57 6.35 6.04
CA THR A 170 84.08 5.92 4.74
C THR A 170 84.91 7.04 4.13
N LYS A 171 86.23 6.95 4.38
CA LYS A 171 87.30 7.71 3.74
C LYS A 171 87.60 7.15 2.35
#